data_AF-A0A1E3BEX3-F1
#
_entry.id   AF-A0A1E3BEX3-F1
#
_cell.length_a   1.000
_cell.length_b   1.000
_cell.length_c   1.000
_cell.angle_alpha   90.00
_cell.angle_beta   90.00
_cell.angle_gamma   90.00
#
_symmetry.space_group_name_H-M   'P 1'
#
loop_
_entity.id
_entity.type
_entity.pdbx_description
1 polymer ?
#
loop_
_entity_poly.entity_id
_entity_poly.type
_entity_poly.pdbx_seq_one_letter_code
_entity_poly.pdbx_strand_id
1 'polypeptide(L)'
;MRKPEISRHLQQICLPQQTKEYLLLSADTDTNTHKENRQRYVSTLKSWSSSWPNGSLDSASPHPVLVTKQHLDQLSQLHEALSLAIEDIIERWWTDDGARFPERMPLETEEEDLLRWLHQNRLLRPYKECQGSWRPDFLLEHDADSGTENFRICEINARFCWNGYMHAAFGQEAYSVFDLKQRGLVNAADPGTILKGLLGQFDCRHPLHIVKGNECGIDVYMFVEFCQRLGIKTRLITPDSLRLIPHQEGHDGYKLFCLTPDQPPRRGEKVEEIHQLGLELQQRELRALSPEMKNQSPGLQ
;
A
#
# COMPACT_ATOMS: atom_id res chain seq x y z
N MET A 1 23.13 25.10 -22.11
CA MET A 1 21.98 24.73 -22.96
C MET A 1 20.76 25.47 -22.42
N ARG A 2 19.69 25.70 -23.20
CA ARG A 2 18.45 26.26 -22.62
C ARG A 2 17.81 25.17 -21.76
N LYS A 3 17.37 25.51 -20.54
CA LYS A 3 16.45 24.65 -19.79
C LYS A 3 15.29 24.32 -20.73
N PRO A 4 14.88 23.04 -20.86
CA PRO A 4 13.72 22.70 -21.66
C PRO A 4 12.53 23.55 -21.17
N GLU A 5 11.75 24.09 -22.10
CA GLU A 5 10.48 24.75 -21.73
C GLU A 5 9.69 23.78 -20.85
N ILE A 6 9.14 24.29 -19.75
CA ILE A 6 8.32 23.48 -18.84
C ILE A 6 7.11 23.03 -19.64
N SER A 7 7.14 21.78 -20.09
CA SER A 7 6.02 21.14 -20.75
C SER A 7 4.84 21.10 -19.79
N ARG A 8 3.64 21.28 -20.32
CA ARG A 8 2.40 21.01 -19.58
C ARG A 8 2.11 19.52 -19.46
N HIS A 9 2.92 18.67 -20.10
CA HIS A 9 2.76 17.22 -20.14
C HIS A 9 3.79 16.51 -19.25
N LEU A 10 3.42 15.36 -18.70
CA LEU A 10 4.35 14.45 -18.04
C LEU A 10 5.45 14.03 -19.02
N GLN A 11 6.69 14.15 -18.57
CA GLN A 11 7.87 13.83 -19.39
C GLN A 11 8.84 12.97 -18.61
N GLN A 12 9.26 11.85 -19.19
CA GLN A 12 10.35 11.09 -18.60
C GLN A 12 11.68 11.80 -18.83
N ILE A 13 12.53 11.86 -17.80
CA ILE A 13 13.81 12.56 -17.86
C ILE A 13 14.99 11.66 -17.51
N CYS A 14 16.15 12.07 -18.02
CA CYS A 14 17.46 11.57 -17.63
C CYS A 14 18.18 12.61 -16.77
N LEU A 15 18.97 12.12 -15.81
CA LEU A 15 19.75 12.93 -14.87
C LEU A 15 21.26 12.63 -15.03
N PRO A 16 21.93 13.10 -16.10
CA PRO A 16 23.34 12.81 -16.33
C PRO A 16 24.23 13.42 -15.23
N GLN A 17 25.32 12.75 -14.89
CA GLN A 17 26.25 13.24 -13.86
C GLN A 17 27.06 14.45 -14.32
N GLN A 18 27.39 14.50 -15.61
CA GLN A 18 28.32 15.47 -16.19
C GLN A 18 27.71 16.87 -16.29
N THR A 19 26.41 17.02 -16.08
CA THR A 19 25.69 18.29 -16.18
C THR A 19 24.83 18.51 -14.93
N LYS A 20 24.57 19.78 -14.61
CA LYS A 20 23.58 20.19 -13.59
C LYS A 20 22.18 20.37 -14.17
N GLU A 21 22.00 20.01 -15.44
CA GLU A 21 20.72 20.08 -16.14
C GLU A 21 20.11 18.68 -16.22
N TYR A 22 18.78 18.57 -16.29
CA TYR A 22 18.13 17.32 -16.68
C TYR A 22 17.87 17.35 -18.19
N LEU A 23 17.79 16.17 -18.79
CA LEU A 23 17.49 16.01 -20.23
C LEU A 23 16.17 15.27 -20.38
N LEU A 24 15.41 15.57 -21.43
CA LEU A 24 14.30 14.70 -21.82
C LEU A 24 14.85 13.35 -22.22
N LEU A 25 14.23 12.28 -21.75
CA LEU A 25 14.63 10.93 -22.15
C LEU A 25 14.26 10.74 -23.62
N SER A 26 15.27 10.47 -24.46
CA SER A 26 15.09 10.13 -25.87
C SER A 26 15.66 8.74 -26.16
N ALA A 27 15.26 8.15 -27.30
CA ALA A 27 15.80 6.86 -27.76
C ALA A 27 17.33 6.89 -27.95
N ASP A 28 17.91 8.07 -28.17
CA ASP A 28 19.35 8.29 -28.38
C ASP A 28 20.12 8.54 -27.07
N THR A 29 19.51 8.33 -25.90
CA THR A 29 20.21 8.51 -24.63
C THR A 29 21.40 7.57 -24.54
N ASP A 30 22.59 8.13 -24.28
CA ASP A 30 23.84 7.38 -24.19
C ASP A 30 23.74 6.19 -23.22
N THR A 31 24.07 5.00 -23.74
CA THR A 31 23.99 3.73 -23.02
C THR A 31 24.84 3.73 -21.74
N ASN A 32 25.99 4.43 -21.75
CA ASN A 32 26.85 4.52 -20.57
C ASN A 32 26.17 5.34 -19.47
N THR A 33 25.61 6.50 -19.81
CA THR A 33 24.82 7.33 -18.90
C THR A 33 23.65 6.57 -18.28
N HIS A 34 22.92 5.79 -19.08
CA HIS A 34 21.83 4.93 -18.58
C HIS A 34 22.37 3.89 -17.57
N LYS A 35 23.45 3.20 -17.90
CA LYS A 35 24.05 2.17 -17.04
C LYS A 35 24.56 2.74 -15.72
N GLU A 36 25.26 3.88 -15.76
CA GLU A 36 25.77 4.58 -14.58
C GLU A 36 24.63 5.04 -13.66
N ASN A 37 23.61 5.69 -14.22
CA ASN A 37 22.44 6.14 -13.46
C ASN A 37 21.71 4.97 -12.80
N ARG A 38 21.51 3.87 -13.54
CA ARG A 38 20.89 2.66 -13.00
C ARG A 38 21.72 2.07 -11.86
N GLN A 39 23.03 1.95 -12.03
CA GLN A 39 23.92 1.40 -11.00
C GLN A 39 23.83 2.19 -9.70
N ARG A 40 23.87 3.53 -9.77
CA ARG A 40 23.80 4.39 -8.59
C ARG A 40 22.44 4.30 -7.90
N TYR A 41 21.36 4.41 -8.67
CA TYR A 41 20.00 4.32 -8.17
C TYR A 41 19.72 2.96 -7.50
N VAL A 42 20.03 1.87 -8.18
CA VAL A 42 19.85 0.50 -7.67
C VAL A 42 20.74 0.24 -6.45
N SER A 43 21.97 0.78 -6.41
CA SER A 43 22.83 0.66 -5.23
C SER A 43 22.19 1.27 -3.98
N THR A 44 21.54 2.42 -4.12
CA THR A 44 20.83 3.06 -3.01
C THR A 44 19.60 2.25 -2.60
N LEU A 45 18.80 1.78 -3.56
CA LEU A 45 17.65 0.90 -3.29
C LEU A 45 18.05 -0.37 -2.51
N LYS A 46 19.17 -1.00 -2.87
CA LYS A 46 19.71 -2.18 -2.15
C LYS A 46 20.01 -1.92 -0.68
N SER A 47 20.39 -0.69 -0.32
CA SER A 47 20.67 -0.35 1.08
C SER A 47 19.41 -0.29 1.95
N TRP A 48 18.26 0.01 1.34
CA TRP A 48 16.98 0.16 2.02
C TRP A 48 16.34 -1.16 2.40
N SER A 49 16.54 -2.21 1.61
CA SER A 49 15.94 -3.51 1.86
C SER A 49 16.76 -4.61 1.20
N SER A 50 16.89 -5.74 1.88
CA SER A 50 17.37 -6.99 1.30
C SER A 50 16.25 -7.83 0.70
N SER A 51 15.00 -7.49 1.01
CA SER A 51 13.80 -8.26 0.72
C SER A 51 13.04 -7.80 -0.54
N TRP A 52 13.73 -7.25 -1.53
CA TRP A 52 13.11 -6.83 -2.79
C TRP A 52 12.44 -8.02 -3.49
N PRO A 53 11.18 -7.90 -3.97
CA PRO A 53 10.51 -9.00 -4.65
C PRO A 53 11.15 -9.31 -6.01
N ASN A 54 10.94 -10.52 -6.50
CA ASN A 54 11.61 -11.10 -7.68
C ASN A 54 11.67 -10.13 -8.88
N GLY A 55 12.89 -9.75 -9.28
CA GLY A 55 13.16 -8.92 -10.45
C GLY A 55 12.79 -7.44 -10.31
N SER A 56 12.11 -7.01 -9.23
CA SER A 56 11.66 -5.62 -9.06
C SER A 56 12.81 -4.60 -9.09
N LEU A 57 13.88 -4.92 -8.37
CA LEU A 57 15.10 -4.13 -8.35
C LEU A 57 15.78 -4.07 -9.72
N ASP A 58 15.66 -5.15 -10.50
CA ASP A 58 16.21 -5.19 -11.85
C ASP A 58 15.39 -4.38 -12.87
N SER A 59 14.07 -4.33 -12.66
CA SER A 59 13.15 -3.51 -13.43
C SER A 59 13.10 -2.04 -12.97
N ALA A 60 13.79 -1.69 -11.89
CA ALA A 60 13.80 -0.34 -11.34
C ALA A 60 14.42 0.66 -12.34
N SER A 61 13.64 1.67 -12.72
CA SER A 61 14.07 2.72 -13.64
C SER A 61 14.67 3.92 -12.88
N PRO A 62 15.91 4.35 -13.20
CA PRO A 62 16.49 5.57 -12.65
C PRO A 62 15.96 6.84 -13.33
N HIS A 63 15.04 6.72 -14.29
CA HIS A 63 14.52 7.81 -15.10
C HIS A 63 13.13 8.24 -14.62
N PRO A 64 13.04 9.27 -13.76
CA PRO A 64 11.76 9.71 -13.21
C PRO A 64 10.90 10.37 -14.29
N VAL A 65 9.61 10.44 -14.01
CA VAL A 65 8.67 11.27 -14.76
C VAL A 65 8.55 12.62 -14.06
N LEU A 66 8.79 13.69 -14.81
CA LEU A 66 8.61 15.07 -14.38
C LEU A 66 7.10 15.36 -14.28
N VAL A 67 6.68 15.80 -13.10
CA VAL A 67 5.32 16.28 -12.84
C VAL A 67 5.37 17.74 -12.44
N THR A 68 4.31 18.48 -12.76
CA THR A 68 4.17 19.89 -12.40
C THR A 68 3.40 20.01 -11.09
N LYS A 69 3.44 21.19 -10.48
CA LYS A 69 2.58 21.49 -9.32
C LYS A 69 1.08 21.32 -9.67
N GLN A 70 0.68 21.68 -10.89
CA GLN A 70 -0.70 21.50 -11.35
C GLN A 70 -1.11 20.02 -11.31
N HIS A 71 -0.26 19.10 -11.76
CA HIS A 71 -0.54 17.66 -11.69
C HIS A 71 -0.68 17.18 -10.24
N LEU A 72 0.16 17.67 -9.33
CA LEU A 72 0.08 17.33 -7.90
C LEU A 72 -1.19 17.89 -7.24
N ASP A 73 -1.58 19.13 -7.59
CA ASP A 73 -2.80 19.75 -7.09
C ASP A 73 -4.05 18.99 -7.61
N GLN A 74 -4.06 18.58 -8.88
CA GLN A 74 -5.11 17.74 -9.46
C GLN A 74 -5.20 16.38 -8.77
N LEU A 75 -4.08 15.70 -8.54
CA LEU A 75 -4.04 14.42 -7.82
C LEU A 75 -4.53 14.56 -6.38
N SER A 76 -4.18 15.66 -5.71
CA SER A 76 -4.64 15.94 -4.34
C SER A 76 -6.15 16.14 -4.28
N GLN A 77 -6.70 16.92 -5.21
CA GLN A 77 -8.15 17.12 -5.33
C GLN A 77 -8.88 15.82 -5.68
N LEU A 78 -8.31 15.02 -6.58
CA LEU A 78 -8.85 13.71 -6.94
C LEU A 78 -8.87 12.77 -5.73
N HIS A 79 -7.78 12.73 -4.95
CA HIS A 79 -7.70 11.92 -3.74
C HIS A 79 -8.72 12.36 -2.68
N GLU A 80 -8.88 13.66 -2.45
CA GLU A 80 -9.90 14.19 -1.53
C GLU A 80 -11.32 13.82 -2.00
N ALA A 81 -11.63 14.02 -3.28
CA ALA A 81 -12.93 13.68 -3.84
C ALA A 81 -13.22 12.17 -3.74
N LEU A 82 -12.22 11.33 -4.00
CA LEU A 82 -12.34 9.89 -3.85
C LEU A 82 -12.54 9.46 -2.40
N SER A 83 -11.80 10.06 -1.47
CA SER A 83 -11.93 9.77 -0.03
C SER A 83 -13.36 10.04 0.44
N LEU A 84 -13.91 11.20 0.08
CA LEU A 84 -15.28 11.59 0.39
C LEU A 84 -16.30 10.66 -0.26
N ALA A 85 -16.11 10.29 -1.53
CA ALA A 85 -17.01 9.40 -2.24
C ALA A 85 -17.01 7.98 -1.66
N ILE A 86 -15.84 7.43 -1.34
CA ILE A 86 -15.70 6.10 -0.72
C ILE A 86 -16.38 6.09 0.65
N GLU A 87 -16.11 7.09 1.48
CA GLU A 87 -16.74 7.23 2.80
C GLU A 87 -18.27 7.28 2.68
N ASP A 88 -18.78 8.15 1.81
CA ASP A 88 -20.20 8.33 1.61
C ASP A 88 -20.89 7.05 1.06
N ILE A 89 -20.23 6.30 0.18
CA ILE A 89 -20.75 5.01 -0.33
C ILE A 89 -20.81 3.97 0.79
N ILE A 90 -19.76 3.83 1.60
CA ILE A 90 -19.68 2.81 2.65
C ILE A 90 -20.71 3.08 3.75
N GLU A 91 -20.84 4.33 4.21
CA GLU A 91 -21.78 4.69 5.27
C GLU A 91 -23.25 4.53 4.84
N ARG A 92 -23.53 4.69 3.55
CA ARG A 92 -24.89 4.57 2.98
C ARG A 92 -25.19 3.21 2.36
N TRP A 93 -24.21 2.29 2.36
CA TRP A 93 -24.26 1.03 1.62
C TRP A 93 -25.54 0.22 1.87
N TRP A 94 -25.99 0.15 3.13
CA TRP A 94 -27.18 -0.63 3.53
C TRP A 94 -28.45 0.19 3.71
N THR A 95 -28.38 1.52 3.67
CA THR A 95 -29.46 2.41 4.11
C THR A 95 -30.03 3.28 3.00
N ASP A 96 -29.30 3.46 1.89
CA ASP A 96 -29.78 4.23 0.75
C ASP A 96 -30.43 3.33 -0.32
N ASP A 97 -31.72 3.08 -0.14
CA ASP A 97 -32.58 2.35 -1.08
C ASP A 97 -32.64 3.03 -2.47
N GLY A 98 -32.36 4.34 -2.55
CA GLY A 98 -32.36 5.09 -3.80
C GLY A 98 -31.09 4.84 -4.63
N ALA A 99 -29.94 4.79 -3.97
CA ALA A 99 -28.66 4.54 -4.63
C ALA A 99 -28.48 3.08 -5.07
N ARG A 100 -29.12 2.13 -4.36
CA ARG A 100 -29.14 0.69 -4.68
C ARG A 100 -27.73 0.11 -4.84
N PHE A 101 -26.87 0.41 -3.86
CA PHE A 101 -25.45 0.02 -3.93
C PHE A 101 -25.25 -1.49 -4.04
N PRO A 102 -25.88 -2.34 -3.19
CA PRO A 102 -25.70 -3.78 -3.27
C PRO A 102 -26.17 -4.36 -4.62
N GLU A 103 -27.20 -3.80 -5.25
CA GLU A 103 -27.67 -4.27 -6.56
C GLU A 103 -26.76 -3.85 -7.72
N ARG A 104 -26.11 -2.69 -7.61
CA ARG A 104 -25.23 -2.15 -8.65
C ARG A 104 -23.80 -2.69 -8.54
N MET A 105 -23.39 -3.06 -7.34
CA MET A 105 -22.08 -3.60 -7.00
C MET A 105 -22.28 -4.86 -6.14
N PRO A 106 -22.80 -5.95 -6.74
CA PRO A 106 -23.14 -7.15 -6.00
C PRO A 106 -21.90 -7.78 -5.38
N LEU A 107 -22.03 -8.16 -4.12
CA LEU A 107 -21.06 -8.96 -3.40
C LEU A 107 -21.43 -10.44 -3.48
N GLU A 108 -20.46 -11.30 -3.23
CA GLU A 108 -20.73 -12.73 -3.07
C GLU A 108 -21.50 -12.96 -1.77
N THR A 109 -22.37 -13.97 -1.75
CA THR A 109 -23.30 -14.19 -0.62
C THR A 109 -22.59 -14.27 0.74
N GLU A 110 -21.47 -14.99 0.82
CA GLU A 110 -20.70 -15.11 2.06
C GLU A 110 -20.10 -13.77 2.54
N GLU A 111 -19.73 -12.89 1.61
CA GLU A 111 -19.16 -11.57 1.92
C GLU A 111 -20.25 -10.60 2.37
N GLU A 112 -21.39 -10.62 1.67
CA GLU A 112 -22.56 -9.86 2.05
C GLU A 112 -23.08 -10.26 3.43
N ASP A 113 -23.21 -11.56 3.70
CA ASP A 113 -23.67 -12.07 4.99
C ASP A 113 -22.76 -11.62 6.14
N LEU A 114 -21.44 -11.69 5.94
CA LEU A 114 -20.46 -11.21 6.91
C LEU A 114 -20.59 -9.70 7.14
N LEU A 115 -20.63 -8.89 6.08
CA LEU A 115 -20.71 -7.43 6.20
C LEU A 115 -22.05 -6.98 6.81
N ARG A 116 -23.16 -7.64 6.47
CA ARG A 116 -24.47 -7.41 7.10
C ARG A 116 -24.44 -7.76 8.58
N TRP A 117 -23.84 -8.89 8.96
CA TRP A 117 -23.66 -9.27 10.35
C TRP A 117 -22.85 -8.21 11.12
N LEU A 118 -21.74 -7.74 10.55
CA LEU A 118 -20.90 -6.68 11.15
C LEU A 118 -21.67 -5.37 11.35
N HIS A 119 -22.43 -4.96 10.34
CA HIS A 119 -23.25 -3.75 10.39
C HIS A 119 -24.37 -3.86 11.45
N GLN A 120 -25.14 -4.95 11.44
CA GLN A 120 -26.27 -5.17 12.35
C GLN A 120 -25.82 -5.24 13.82
N ASN A 121 -24.66 -5.84 14.08
CA ASN A 121 -24.09 -5.94 15.42
C ASN A 121 -23.27 -4.71 15.83
N ARG A 122 -23.18 -3.67 14.97
CA ARG A 122 -22.44 -2.43 15.20
C ARG A 122 -20.98 -2.67 15.62
N LEU A 123 -20.35 -3.64 14.95
CA LEU A 123 -18.97 -4.05 15.24
C LEU A 123 -17.93 -3.22 14.46
N LEU A 124 -18.39 -2.41 13.50
CA LEU A 124 -17.54 -1.51 12.72
C LEU A 124 -17.56 -0.11 13.32
N ARG A 125 -16.38 0.51 13.42
CA ARG A 125 -16.25 1.95 13.65
C ARG A 125 -16.75 2.70 12.40
N PRO A 126 -17.15 3.99 12.54
CA PRO A 126 -17.40 4.83 11.37
C PRO A 126 -16.20 4.82 10.43
N TYR A 127 -16.44 4.66 9.13
CA TYR A 127 -15.38 4.41 8.16
C TYR A 127 -14.33 5.54 8.17
N LYS A 128 -14.76 6.79 8.34
CA LYS A 128 -13.89 7.98 8.46
C LYS A 128 -12.84 7.89 9.57
N GLU A 129 -13.09 7.07 10.59
CA GLU A 129 -12.19 6.85 11.73
C GLU A 129 -11.27 5.65 11.53
N CYS A 130 -11.46 4.89 10.44
CA CYS A 130 -10.77 3.63 10.17
C CYS A 130 -10.62 3.33 8.65
N GLN A 131 -10.33 4.35 7.83
CA GLN A 131 -10.32 4.22 6.36
C GLN A 131 -9.30 3.21 5.78
N GLY A 132 -8.40 2.66 6.61
CA GLY A 132 -7.34 1.76 6.18
C GLY A 132 -6.42 2.40 5.14
N SER A 133 -5.81 1.56 4.29
CA SER A 133 -4.99 1.99 3.16
C SER A 133 -5.60 1.49 1.85
N TRP A 134 -5.73 2.37 0.87
CA TRP A 134 -6.21 2.09 -0.47
C TRP A 134 -5.40 2.88 -1.50
N ARG A 135 -5.32 2.36 -2.73
CA ARG A 135 -4.53 2.93 -3.82
C ARG A 135 -5.39 3.02 -5.08
N PRO A 136 -5.64 4.22 -5.61
CA PRO A 136 -6.26 4.36 -6.92
C PRO A 136 -5.19 4.14 -8.00
N ASP A 137 -5.51 3.29 -8.97
CA ASP A 137 -4.70 3.14 -10.18
C ASP A 137 -5.36 3.95 -11.29
N PHE A 138 -4.56 4.74 -12.01
CA PHE A 138 -5.06 5.69 -13.00
C PHE A 138 -4.23 5.71 -14.28
N LEU A 139 -4.87 6.12 -15.37
CA LEU A 139 -4.23 6.48 -16.64
C LEU A 139 -4.30 7.99 -16.86
N LEU A 140 -3.39 8.49 -17.69
CA LEU A 140 -3.40 9.87 -18.16
C LEU A 140 -4.11 9.92 -19.51
N GLU A 141 -5.17 10.71 -19.58
CA GLU A 141 -5.84 11.07 -20.82
C GLU A 141 -5.36 12.45 -21.27
N HIS A 142 -5.09 12.59 -22.57
CA HIS A 142 -4.80 13.89 -23.16
C HIS A 142 -6.10 14.49 -23.71
N ASP A 143 -6.53 15.61 -23.13
CA ASP A 143 -7.62 16.40 -23.69
C ASP A 143 -7.07 17.28 -24.82
N ALA A 144 -7.38 16.91 -26.05
CA ALA A 144 -6.93 17.61 -27.25
C ALA A 144 -7.46 19.05 -27.36
N ASP A 145 -8.61 19.35 -26.73
CA ASP A 145 -9.25 20.67 -26.83
C ASP A 145 -8.66 21.65 -25.82
N SER A 146 -8.36 21.20 -24.60
CA SER A 146 -7.74 22.04 -23.57
C SER A 146 -6.21 21.96 -23.54
N GLY A 147 -5.63 20.95 -24.20
CA GLY A 147 -4.21 20.63 -24.13
C GLY A 147 -3.74 20.23 -22.73
N THR A 148 -4.66 19.77 -21.87
CA THR A 148 -4.38 19.36 -20.49
C THR A 148 -4.38 17.85 -20.34
N GLU A 149 -3.60 17.35 -19.39
CA GLU A 149 -3.63 15.95 -18.98
C GLU A 149 -4.63 15.77 -17.85
N ASN A 150 -5.46 14.73 -17.96
CA ASN A 150 -6.48 14.39 -16.99
C ASN A 150 -6.24 12.98 -16.44
N PHE A 151 -6.38 12.82 -15.12
CA PHE A 151 -6.27 11.54 -14.45
C PHE A 151 -7.60 10.78 -14.54
N ARG A 152 -7.57 9.58 -15.12
CA ARG A 152 -8.72 8.68 -15.21
C ARG A 152 -8.49 7.47 -14.33
N ILE A 153 -9.36 7.30 -13.33
CA ILE A 153 -9.30 6.14 -12.43
C ILE A 153 -9.68 4.89 -13.21
N CYS A 154 -8.83 3.88 -13.15
CA CYS A 154 -9.07 2.56 -13.73
C CYS A 154 -9.65 1.62 -12.68
N GLU A 155 -9.06 1.62 -11.48
CA GLU A 155 -9.49 0.81 -10.35
C GLU A 155 -9.07 1.44 -9.01
N ILE A 156 -9.70 0.98 -7.92
CA ILE A 156 -9.33 1.35 -6.56
C ILE A 156 -9.00 0.07 -5.81
N ASN A 157 -7.72 -0.09 -5.48
CA ASN A 157 -7.21 -1.23 -4.75
C ASN A 157 -7.23 -0.97 -3.25
N ALA A 158 -8.15 -1.60 -2.52
CA ALA A 158 -8.24 -1.53 -1.06
C ALA A 158 -7.81 -2.83 -0.36
N ARG A 159 -7.24 -3.80 -1.10
CA ARG A 159 -6.67 -5.04 -0.59
C ARG A 159 -5.15 -5.02 -0.75
N PHE A 160 -4.44 -5.66 0.18
CA PHE A 160 -2.97 -5.68 0.24
C PHE A 160 -2.39 -4.29 0.46
N CYS A 161 -2.66 -3.73 1.65
CA CYS A 161 -2.35 -2.36 2.05
C CYS A 161 -0.87 -1.95 1.94
N TRP A 162 0.04 -2.91 1.80
CA TRP A 162 1.47 -2.67 1.68
C TRP A 162 1.92 -2.40 0.24
N ASN A 163 1.18 -2.90 -0.76
CA ASN A 163 1.67 -3.00 -2.13
C ASN A 163 1.95 -1.64 -2.79
N GLY A 164 3.24 -1.41 -3.10
CA GLY A 164 3.74 -0.28 -3.87
C GLY A 164 4.23 0.90 -3.01
N TYR A 165 3.90 0.95 -1.72
CA TYR A 165 4.27 2.07 -0.86
C TYR A 165 5.74 2.04 -0.43
N MET A 166 6.31 0.86 -0.16
CA MET A 166 7.73 0.72 0.14
C MET A 166 8.57 1.00 -1.10
N HIS A 167 8.13 0.49 -2.28
CA HIS A 167 8.74 0.86 -3.56
C HIS A 167 8.70 2.38 -3.79
N ALA A 168 7.56 3.03 -3.55
CA ALA A 168 7.42 4.46 -3.73
C ALA A 168 8.33 5.24 -2.78
N ALA A 169 8.32 4.93 -1.48
CA ALA A 169 9.14 5.62 -0.49
C ALA A 169 10.64 5.44 -0.76
N PHE A 170 11.10 4.20 -0.94
CA PHE A 170 12.52 3.92 -1.19
C PHE A 170 12.97 4.42 -2.57
N GLY A 171 12.10 4.38 -3.57
CA GLY A 171 12.34 4.95 -4.90
C GLY A 171 12.56 6.46 -4.86
N GLN A 172 11.66 7.18 -4.17
CA GLN A 172 11.80 8.63 -3.98
C GLN A 172 13.10 8.96 -3.22
N GLU A 173 13.43 8.20 -2.18
CA GLU A 173 14.66 8.41 -1.41
C GLU A 173 15.93 8.07 -2.22
N ALA A 174 15.87 7.06 -3.09
CA ALA A 174 17.00 6.69 -3.95
C ALA A 174 17.36 7.77 -4.98
N TYR A 175 16.47 8.72 -5.28
CA TYR A 175 16.81 9.87 -6.11
C TYR A 175 17.75 10.88 -5.42
N SER A 176 18.01 10.76 -4.12
CA SER A 176 19.01 11.55 -3.40
C SER A 176 20.39 11.53 -4.07
N VAL A 177 20.72 10.45 -4.78
CA VAL A 177 22.00 10.32 -5.51
C VAL A 177 22.14 11.31 -6.68
N PHE A 178 21.06 11.92 -7.17
CA PHE A 178 21.09 12.76 -8.37
C PHE A 178 21.13 14.27 -8.09
N ASP A 179 21.30 14.69 -6.84
CA ASP A 179 21.38 16.11 -6.45
C ASP A 179 20.21 16.95 -6.98
N LEU A 180 18.97 16.42 -6.91
CA LEU A 180 17.79 17.01 -7.54
C LEU A 180 17.63 18.52 -7.28
N LYS A 181 17.89 18.96 -6.04
CA LYS A 181 17.81 20.39 -5.66
C LYS A 181 18.75 21.28 -6.49
N GLN A 182 19.96 20.82 -6.79
CA GLN A 182 20.91 21.57 -7.62
C GLN A 182 20.43 21.70 -9.07
N ARG A 183 19.54 20.80 -9.50
CA ARG A 183 18.90 20.79 -10.83
C ARG A 183 17.57 21.57 -10.84
N GLY A 184 17.17 22.13 -9.70
CA GLY A 184 15.87 22.79 -9.55
C GLY A 184 14.69 21.82 -9.49
N LEU A 185 14.94 20.55 -9.15
CA LEU A 185 13.93 19.50 -9.00
C LEU A 185 13.74 19.17 -7.52
N VAL A 186 12.55 18.67 -7.19
CA VAL A 186 12.19 18.12 -5.88
C VAL A 186 11.46 16.81 -6.09
N ASN A 187 11.45 15.96 -5.06
CA ASN A 187 10.64 14.75 -5.07
C ASN A 187 9.16 15.11 -5.18
N ALA A 188 8.43 14.34 -5.99
CA ALA A 188 6.98 14.51 -6.16
C ALA A 188 6.21 14.03 -4.92
N ALA A 189 6.79 13.11 -4.15
CA ALA A 189 6.26 12.60 -2.90
C ALA A 189 7.36 12.55 -1.84
N ASP A 190 7.02 12.90 -0.61
CA ASP A 190 7.93 12.82 0.54
C ASP A 190 7.97 11.39 1.10
N PRO A 191 9.13 10.70 1.08
CA PRO A 191 9.26 9.34 1.63
C PRO A 191 8.81 9.24 3.08
N GLY A 192 9.13 10.26 3.90
CA GLY A 192 8.79 10.29 5.33
C GLY A 192 7.29 10.28 5.56
N THR A 193 6.54 11.04 4.75
CA THR A 193 5.07 11.10 4.79
C THR A 193 4.45 9.74 4.44
N ILE A 194 4.95 9.06 3.40
CA ILE A 194 4.47 7.72 3.02
C ILE A 194 4.70 6.72 4.17
N LEU A 195 5.93 6.66 4.70
CA LEU A 195 6.30 5.73 5.76
C LEU A 195 5.53 6.02 7.06
N LYS A 196 5.35 7.30 7.40
CA LYS A 196 4.55 7.71 8.56
C LYS A 196 3.08 7.31 8.39
N GLY A 197 2.52 7.45 7.18
CA GLY A 197 1.16 7.01 6.88
C GLY A 197 0.95 5.51 7.10
N LEU A 198 1.90 4.68 6.65
CA LEU A 198 1.89 3.24 6.87
C LEU A 198 2.01 2.86 8.35
N LEU A 199 2.95 3.47 9.08
CA LEU A 199 3.14 3.22 10.51
C LEU A 199 1.95 3.71 11.35
N GLY A 200 1.19 4.68 10.85
CA GLY A 200 -0.02 5.18 11.48
C GLY A 200 -1.22 4.23 11.41
N GLN A 201 -1.14 3.14 10.64
CA GLN A 201 -2.23 2.15 10.51
C GLN A 201 -2.31 1.20 11.71
N PHE A 202 -1.34 1.18 12.61
CA PHE A 202 -1.33 0.26 13.75
C PHE A 202 -0.60 0.86 14.95
N ASP A 203 -0.69 0.21 16.11
CA ASP A 203 -0.02 0.68 17.32
C ASP A 203 1.36 0.04 17.41
N CYS A 204 2.41 0.79 17.08
CA CYS A 204 3.79 0.30 17.10
C CYS A 204 4.26 -0.18 18.49
N ARG A 205 3.50 0.04 19.57
CA ARG A 205 3.78 -0.51 20.91
C ARG A 205 3.39 -1.98 21.06
N HIS A 206 2.48 -2.46 20.23
CA HIS A 206 2.04 -3.85 20.21
C HIS A 206 2.72 -4.62 19.05
N PRO A 207 2.92 -5.93 19.19
CA PRO A 207 3.35 -6.75 18.06
C PRO A 207 2.32 -6.73 16.94
N LEU A 208 2.80 -6.54 15.71
CA LEU A 208 1.99 -6.64 14.49
C LEU A 208 2.19 -8.03 13.88
N HIS A 209 1.12 -8.83 13.83
CA HIS A 209 1.10 -10.10 13.12
C HIS A 209 0.48 -9.89 11.74
N ILE A 210 1.13 -10.35 10.68
CA ILE A 210 0.58 -10.27 9.31
C ILE A 210 0.29 -11.70 8.86
N VAL A 211 -0.99 -12.04 8.67
CA VAL A 211 -1.38 -13.35 8.13
C VAL A 211 -1.12 -13.35 6.64
N LYS A 212 -0.07 -14.07 6.26
CA LYS A 212 0.43 -14.15 4.90
C LYS A 212 0.04 -15.49 4.27
N GLY A 213 -0.72 -15.40 3.18
CA GLY A 213 -1.12 -16.54 2.37
C GLY A 213 -0.30 -16.65 1.10
N ASN A 214 -0.95 -17.16 0.06
CA ASN A 214 -0.39 -17.42 -1.26
C ASN A 214 -0.19 -16.18 -2.12
N GLU A 215 -0.75 -15.03 -1.73
CA GLU A 215 -0.45 -13.77 -2.40
C GLU A 215 1.06 -13.55 -2.41
N CYS A 216 1.70 -13.25 -3.54
CA CYS A 216 3.16 -13.09 -3.56
C CYS A 216 3.58 -11.94 -2.64
N GLY A 217 2.84 -10.83 -2.68
CA GLY A 217 3.14 -9.60 -1.96
C GLY A 217 4.34 -8.88 -2.59
N ILE A 218 4.15 -7.63 -2.96
CA ILE A 218 5.24 -6.82 -3.54
C ILE A 218 6.10 -6.25 -2.39
N ASP A 219 5.44 -5.70 -1.37
CA ASP A 219 6.13 -4.89 -0.35
C ASP A 219 6.18 -5.51 1.03
N VAL A 220 5.34 -6.50 1.32
CA VAL A 220 5.12 -7.00 2.67
C VAL A 220 6.42 -7.44 3.37
N TYR A 221 7.33 -8.11 2.65
CA TYR A 221 8.62 -8.52 3.21
C TYR A 221 9.55 -7.33 3.48
N MET A 222 9.56 -6.33 2.59
CA MET A 222 10.33 -5.10 2.79
C MET A 222 9.79 -4.27 3.96
N PHE A 223 8.47 -4.23 4.11
CA PHE A 223 7.81 -3.57 5.24
C PHE A 223 8.16 -4.23 6.57
N VAL A 224 8.17 -5.57 6.63
CA VAL A 224 8.61 -6.32 7.82
C VAL A 224 10.06 -6.02 8.15
N GLU A 225 10.96 -6.05 7.18
CA GLU A 225 12.38 -5.71 7.37
C GLU A 225 12.54 -4.26 7.88
N PHE A 226 11.79 -3.32 7.30
CA PHE A 226 11.77 -1.93 7.72
C PHE A 226 11.31 -1.77 9.18
N CYS A 227 10.20 -2.41 9.56
CA CYS A 227 9.70 -2.41 10.94
C CYS A 227 10.75 -2.96 11.92
N GLN A 228 11.40 -4.08 11.57
CA GLN A 228 12.44 -4.69 12.39
C GLN A 228 13.64 -3.77 12.60
N ARG A 229 14.07 -3.06 11.55
CA ARG A 229 15.14 -2.03 11.64
C ARG A 229 14.75 -0.88 12.60
N LEU A 230 13.46 -0.57 12.71
CA LEU A 230 12.92 0.41 13.67
C LEU A 230 12.69 -0.16 15.07
N GLY A 231 12.93 -1.46 15.30
CA GLY A 231 12.66 -2.13 16.57
C GLY A 231 11.18 -2.45 16.80
N ILE A 232 10.34 -2.32 15.78
CA ILE A 232 8.92 -2.69 15.83
C ILE A 232 8.81 -4.21 15.67
N LYS A 233 8.07 -4.85 16.59
CA LYS A 233 7.85 -6.29 16.58
C LYS A 233 6.83 -6.66 15.51
N THR A 234 7.29 -6.95 14.29
CA THR A 234 6.43 -7.38 13.18
C THR A 234 6.77 -8.80 12.77
N ARG A 235 5.74 -9.65 12.56
CA ARG A 235 5.92 -11.03 12.16
C ARG A 235 4.91 -11.48 11.11
N LEU A 236 5.41 -12.17 10.09
CA LEU A 236 4.59 -12.93 9.16
C LEU A 236 4.17 -14.26 9.79
N ILE A 237 2.88 -14.56 9.78
CA ILE A 237 2.30 -15.82 10.24
C ILE A 237 1.42 -16.42 9.13
N THR A 238 1.12 -17.71 9.20
CA THR A 238 0.24 -18.37 8.22
C THR A 238 -1.16 -18.58 8.81
N PRO A 239 -2.20 -18.75 7.96
CA PRO A 239 -3.54 -19.11 8.45
C PRO A 239 -3.53 -20.31 9.40
N ASP A 240 -2.75 -21.35 9.08
CA ASP A 240 -2.66 -22.59 9.88
C ASP A 240 -2.08 -22.40 11.28
N SER A 241 -1.39 -21.28 11.51
CA SER A 241 -0.84 -20.93 12.82
C SER A 241 -1.86 -20.30 13.76
N LEU A 242 -3.02 -19.86 13.26
CA LEU A 242 -4.04 -19.20 14.05
C LEU A 242 -4.74 -20.17 15.00
N ARG A 243 -5.05 -19.69 16.21
CA ARG A 243 -5.81 -20.42 17.23
C ARG A 243 -6.86 -19.51 17.83
N LEU A 244 -8.06 -20.04 18.02
CA LEU A 244 -9.10 -19.39 18.81
C LEU A 244 -9.19 -20.09 20.16
N ILE A 245 -9.07 -19.31 21.23
CA ILE A 245 -9.17 -19.83 22.59
C ILE A 245 -10.36 -19.14 23.27
N PRO A 246 -11.31 -19.90 23.86
CA PRO A 246 -12.42 -19.32 24.59
C PRO A 246 -11.95 -18.41 25.71
N HIS A 247 -12.52 -17.21 25.79
CA HIS A 247 -12.28 -16.29 26.89
C HIS A 247 -13.25 -16.61 28.03
N GLN A 248 -12.73 -16.91 29.22
CA GLN A 248 -13.55 -17.40 30.34
C GLN A 248 -14.33 -16.31 31.10
N GLU A 249 -14.10 -15.03 30.81
CA GLU A 249 -14.80 -13.93 31.48
C GLU A 249 -15.87 -13.29 30.58
N GLY A 250 -17.12 -13.69 30.80
CA GLY A 250 -18.26 -12.76 30.78
C GLY A 250 -19.09 -12.60 29.50
N HIS A 251 -18.60 -12.97 28.32
CA HIS A 251 -19.41 -13.03 27.08
C HIS A 251 -18.81 -14.10 26.15
N ASP A 252 -19.62 -14.66 25.24
CA ASP A 252 -19.27 -15.70 24.25
C ASP A 252 -18.14 -15.28 23.28
N GLY A 253 -16.95 -15.02 23.83
CA GLY A 253 -15.82 -14.42 23.15
C GLY A 253 -14.69 -15.42 22.97
N TYR A 254 -14.11 -15.42 21.77
CA TYR A 254 -12.83 -16.05 21.53
C TYR A 254 -11.75 -14.98 21.54
N LYS A 255 -10.56 -15.34 21.99
CA LYS A 255 -9.35 -14.55 21.74
C LYS A 255 -8.55 -15.18 20.62
N LEU A 256 -7.94 -14.34 19.78
CA LEU A 256 -7.09 -14.79 18.68
C LEU A 256 -5.64 -14.94 19.14
N PHE A 257 -5.05 -16.08 18.81
CA PHE A 257 -3.67 -16.43 19.12
C PHE A 257 -2.96 -16.95 17.87
N CYS A 258 -1.64 -17.01 17.91
CA CYS A 258 -0.85 -17.81 16.97
C CYS A 258 0.16 -18.71 17.66
N LEU A 259 0.57 -19.77 16.97
CA LEU A 259 1.67 -20.62 17.39
C LEU A 259 2.97 -19.83 17.49
N THR A 260 3.73 -20.07 18.56
CA THR A 260 5.10 -19.56 18.66
C THR A 260 6.04 -20.29 17.68
N PRO A 261 7.10 -19.63 17.15
CA PRO A 261 7.97 -20.21 16.13
C PRO A 261 8.71 -21.49 16.54
N ASP A 262 8.85 -21.73 17.85
CA ASP A 262 9.77 -22.73 18.39
C ASP A 262 9.16 -24.14 18.53
N GLN A 263 7.94 -24.39 18.05
CA GLN A 263 7.29 -25.70 18.24
C GLN A 263 6.52 -26.23 17.02
N PRO A 264 6.71 -27.52 16.66
CA PRO A 264 5.78 -28.21 15.78
C PRO A 264 4.44 -28.44 16.48
N PRO A 265 3.32 -28.49 15.74
CA PRO A 265 1.98 -28.56 16.31
C PRO A 265 1.64 -29.98 16.80
N ARG A 266 2.13 -30.40 17.98
CA ARG A 266 1.62 -31.56 18.74
C ARG A 266 1.79 -31.40 20.25
N ARG A 267 0.67 -31.56 20.99
CA ARG A 267 0.45 -31.54 22.47
C ARG A 267 1.37 -30.61 23.28
N GLY A 268 0.76 -29.54 23.80
CA GLY A 268 1.43 -28.50 24.57
C GLY A 268 1.80 -27.28 23.73
N GLU A 269 0.93 -26.92 22.76
CA GLU A 269 1.13 -25.78 21.87
C GLU A 269 1.37 -24.51 22.69
N LYS A 270 2.57 -23.95 22.58
CA LYS A 270 2.83 -22.59 23.06
C LYS A 270 2.27 -21.60 22.08
N VAL A 271 1.32 -20.81 22.55
CA VAL A 271 0.66 -19.77 21.79
C VAL A 271 0.98 -18.39 22.34
N GLU A 272 0.90 -17.38 21.49
CA GLU A 272 0.95 -15.97 21.88
C GLU A 272 -0.33 -15.26 21.41
N GLU A 273 -0.82 -14.33 22.24
CA GLU A 273 -2.00 -13.54 21.94
C GLU A 273 -1.71 -12.57 20.78
N ILE A 274 -2.64 -12.48 19.84
CA ILE A 274 -2.60 -11.52 18.74
C ILE A 274 -3.40 -10.29 19.17
N HIS A 275 -2.72 -9.15 19.26
CA HIS A 275 -3.35 -7.87 19.57
C HIS A 275 -3.68 -7.07 18.30
N GLN A 276 -2.86 -7.21 17.26
CA GLN A 276 -2.98 -6.50 15.99
C GLN A 276 -2.69 -7.43 14.81
N LEU A 277 -3.50 -7.36 13.77
CA LEU A 277 -3.43 -8.25 12.61
C LEU A 277 -3.51 -7.48 11.30
N GLY A 278 -2.60 -7.76 10.38
CA GLY A 278 -2.74 -7.44 8.97
C GLY A 278 -3.11 -8.70 8.18
N LEU A 279 -3.95 -8.56 7.15
CA LEU A 279 -4.34 -9.67 6.28
C LEU A 279 -3.72 -9.51 4.89
N GLU A 280 -2.83 -10.42 4.53
CA GLU A 280 -2.23 -10.55 3.20
C GLU A 280 -2.69 -11.90 2.59
N LEU A 281 -4.01 -12.03 2.43
CA LEU A 281 -4.71 -13.25 2.00
C LEU A 281 -5.49 -13.02 0.71
N GLN A 282 -5.46 -14.00 -0.19
CA GLN A 282 -6.38 -14.03 -1.32
C GLN A 282 -7.81 -14.30 -0.86
N GLN A 283 -8.79 -13.92 -1.67
CA GLN A 283 -10.21 -14.06 -1.31
C GLN A 283 -10.60 -15.48 -0.88
N ARG A 284 -10.11 -16.50 -1.60
CA ARG A 284 -10.34 -17.91 -1.26
C ARG A 284 -9.76 -18.33 0.09
N GLU A 285 -8.65 -17.72 0.50
CA GLU A 285 -7.97 -18.03 1.76
C GLU A 285 -8.69 -17.36 2.93
N LEU A 286 -9.16 -16.11 2.73
CA LEU A 286 -10.03 -15.44 3.67
C LEU A 286 -11.32 -16.23 3.88
N ARG A 287 -11.93 -16.75 2.81
CA ARG A 287 -13.13 -17.60 2.87
C ARG A 287 -12.89 -18.91 3.61
N ALA A 288 -11.69 -19.48 3.50
CA ALA A 288 -11.34 -20.73 4.18
C ALA A 288 -11.17 -20.57 5.71
N LEU A 289 -11.07 -19.35 6.24
CA LEU A 289 -11.07 -19.12 7.69
C LEU A 289 -12.43 -19.50 8.31
N SER A 290 -12.42 -20.00 9.54
CA SER A 290 -13.66 -20.32 10.24
C SER A 290 -14.51 -19.05 10.46
N PRO A 291 -15.85 -19.16 10.56
CA PRO A 291 -16.71 -18.02 10.87
C PRO A 291 -16.27 -17.28 12.14
N GLU A 292 -15.88 -18.02 13.19
CA GLU A 292 -15.40 -17.44 14.44
C GLU A 292 -14.11 -16.63 14.24
N MET A 293 -13.20 -17.08 13.37
CA MET A 293 -11.95 -16.35 13.06
C MET A 293 -12.24 -15.07 12.28
N LYS A 294 -13.15 -15.12 11.31
CA LYS A 294 -13.63 -13.94 10.57
C LYS A 294 -14.27 -12.93 11.51
N ASN A 295 -14.99 -13.40 12.53
CA ASN A 295 -15.64 -12.56 13.54
C ASN A 295 -14.65 -11.92 14.55
N GLN A 296 -13.42 -12.44 14.69
CA GLN A 296 -12.35 -11.80 15.47
C GLN A 296 -11.49 -10.83 14.65
N SER A 297 -11.61 -10.87 13.31
CA SER A 297 -10.92 -9.96 12.38
C SER A 297 -11.47 -8.52 12.26
N PRO A 298 -12.68 -8.13 12.72
CA PRO A 298 -13.19 -6.76 12.53
C PRO A 298 -12.62 -5.72 13.49
N GLY A 299 -11.94 -6.15 14.56
CA GLY A 299 -11.25 -5.25 15.50
C GLY A 299 -9.95 -4.67 14.97
N LEU A 300 -9.64 -4.89 13.68
CA LEU A 300 -8.30 -4.77 13.11
C LEU A 300 -8.37 -4.01 11.78
N GLN A 301 -8.39 -2.69 11.89
CA GLN A 301 -7.98 -1.73 10.89
C GLN A 301 -7.00 -0.78 11.54
#